data_AF-A0A9D5G3L6-F1
#
_entry.id   AF-A0A9D5G3L6-F1
#
_cell.length_a   1.000
_cell.length_b   1.000
_cell.length_c   1.000
_cell.angle_alpha   90.00
_cell.angle_beta   90.00
_cell.angle_gamma   90.00
#
_symmetry.space_group_name_H-M   'P 1'
#
loop_
_entity.id
_entity.type
_entity.pdbx_description
1 polymer ?
#
loop_
_entity_poly.entity_id
_entity_poly.type
_entity_poly.pdbx_seq_one_letter_code
_entity_poly.pdbx_strand_id
1 'polypeptide(L)' 'MSPSHFKALFKQFAGMPVHQYVIRCRVQYAIDLLSRGCLPLSDVASRAGFADQVTWRVACDD' A
#
# COMPACT_ATOMS: atom_id res chain seq x y z
N MET A 1 -7.49 -20.54 10.80
CA MET A 1 -8.09 -19.25 11.20
C MET A 1 -8.97 -18.72 10.09
N SER A 2 -10.15 -18.17 10.39
CA SER A 2 -10.99 -17.55 9.37
C SER A 2 -10.50 -16.12 9.02
N PRO A 3 -10.82 -15.60 7.82
CA PRO A 3 -10.44 -14.23 7.42
C PRO A 3 -10.94 -13.16 8.38
N SER A 4 -12.16 -13.32 8.91
CA SER A 4 -12.74 -12.37 9.88
C SER A 4 -12.01 -12.39 11.22
N HIS A 5 -11.64 -13.59 11.70
CA HIS A 5 -10.87 -13.74 12.93
C HIS A 5 -9.47 -13.13 12.79
N PHE A 6 -8.84 -13.32 11.63
CA PHE A 6 -7.56 -12.68 11.32
C PHE A 6 -7.66 -11.15 11.28
N LYS A 7 -8.67 -10.59 10.61
CA LYS A 7 -8.88 -9.14 10.55
C LYS A 7 -9.05 -8.51 11.93
N ALA A 8 -9.78 -9.18 12.82
CA ALA A 8 -10.00 -8.71 14.19
C ALA A 8 -8.71 -8.71 15.01
N LEU A 9 -7.98 -9.84 15.02
CA LEU A 9 -6.70 -9.96 15.73
C LEU A 9 -5.65 -9.00 15.17
N PHE A 10 -5.57 -8.87 13.84
CA PHE A 10 -4.65 -7.93 13.20
C PHE A 10 -4.93 -6.50 13.64
N LYS A 11 -6.20 -6.07 13.63
CA LYS A 11 -6.56 -4.72 14.08
C LYS A 11 -6.23 -4.49 15.54
N GLN A 12 -6.43 -5.49 16.40
CA GLN A 12 -6.08 -5.42 17.82
C GLN A 12 -4.56 -5.25 18.02
N PHE A 13 -3.75 -5.95 17.23
CA PHE A 13 -2.30 -5.91 17.33
C PHE A 13 -1.67 -4.69 16.67
N ALA A 14 -2.03 -4.40 15.41
CA ALA A 14 -1.45 -3.35 14.58
C ALA A 14 -2.14 -1.97 14.74
N GLY A 15 -3.24 -1.90 15.51
CA GLY A 15 -4.02 -0.69 15.73
C GLY A 15 -4.87 -0.23 14.53
N MET A 16 -4.78 -0.90 13.38
CA MET A 16 -5.53 -0.55 12.16
C MET A 16 -5.99 -1.78 11.37
N PRO A 17 -7.06 -1.67 10.57
CA PRO A 17 -7.50 -2.75 9.69
C PRO A 17 -6.39 -3.19 8.72
N VAL A 18 -6.33 -4.50 8.44
CA VAL A 18 -5.31 -5.08 7.55
C VAL A 18 -5.26 -4.43 6.16
N HIS A 19 -6.42 -4.05 5.60
CA HIS A 19 -6.45 -3.42 4.27
C HIS A 19 -5.79 -2.03 4.29
N GLN A 20 -5.98 -1.24 5.34
CA GLN A 20 -5.30 0.05 5.49
C GLN A 20 -3.80 -0.14 5.70
N TYR A 21 -3.41 -1.11 6.52
CA TYR A 21 -1.99 -1.42 6.73
C TYR A 21 -1.30 -1.78 5.42
N VAL A 22 -1.91 -2.64 4.60
CA VAL A 22 -1.37 -3.04 3.30
C VAL A 22 -1.23 -1.84 2.37
N ILE A 23 -2.23 -0.95 2.31
CA ILE A 23 -2.14 0.28 1.49
C ILE A 23 -0.96 1.14 1.95
N ARG A 24 -0.77 1.36 3.26
CA ARG A 24 0.37 2.13 3.79
C ARG A 24 1.71 1.51 3.42
N CYS A 25 1.84 0.18 3.52
CA CYS A 25 3.06 -0.50 3.07
C CYS A 25 3.33 -0.31 1.56
N ARG A 26 2.28 -0.33 0.72
CA ARG A 26 2.41 -0.09 -0.72
C ARG A 26 2.84 1.34 -1.03
N VAL A 27 2.27 2.32 -0.35
CA VAL A 27 2.66 3.75 -0.47
C VAL A 27 4.12 3.94 -0.05
N GLN A 28 4.52 3.40 1.10
CA GLN A 28 5.91 3.50 1.56
C GLN A 28 6.88 2.87 0.55
N TYR A 29 6.53 1.70 0.00
CA TYR A 29 7.36 1.06 -1.03
C TYR A 29 7.42 1.89 -2.32
N ALA A 30 6.33 2.54 -2.73
CA ALA A 30 6.34 3.46 -3.87
C ALA A 30 7.27 4.65 -3.62
N ILE A 31 7.25 5.25 -2.42
CA ILE A 31 8.17 6.34 -2.02
C ILE A 31 9.63 5.87 -2.07
N ASP A 32 9.92 4.66 -1.58
CA ASP A 32 11.26 4.07 -1.61
C ASP A 32 11.74 3.81 -3.05
N LEU A 33 10.84 3.49 -3.98
CA LEU A 33 11.17 3.35 -5.41
C LEU A 33 11.41 4.72 -6.07
N LEU A 34 10.61 5.73 -5.74
CA LEU A 34 10.76 7.09 -6.28
C LEU A 34 12.07 7.74 -5.84
N SER A 35 12.46 7.55 -4.58
CA SER A 35 13.72 8.08 -4.05
C SER A 35 14.97 7.51 -4.74
N ARG A 36 14.85 6.35 -5.42
CA ARG A 36 15.93 5.73 -6.20
C ARG A 36 16.04 6.25 -7.64
N GLY A 37 15.08 7.06 -8.11
CA GLY A 37 15.25 7.98 -9.24
C GLY A 37 15.25 7.41 -10.67
N CYS A 38 14.90 6.14 -10.90
CA CYS A 38 15.10 5.50 -12.21
C CYS A 38 13.86 4.86 -12.85
N LEU A 39 12.66 5.04 -12.26
CA LEU A 39 11.44 4.36 -12.73
C LEU A 39 10.36 5.37 -13.12
N PRO A 40 9.70 5.19 -14.28
CA PRO A 40 8.45 5.87 -14.59
C PRO A 40 7.39 5.66 -13.50
N LEU A 41 6.52 6.64 -13.27
CA LEU A 41 5.47 6.57 -12.25
C LEU A 41 4.50 5.40 -12.44
N SER A 42 4.24 5.01 -13.69
CA SER A 42 3.46 3.81 -14.03
C SER A 42 4.12 2.52 -13.53
N ASP A 43 5.44 2.43 -13.64
CA ASP A 43 6.21 1.27 -13.21
C ASP A 43 6.31 1.21 -11.69
N VAL A 44 6.42 2.37 -11.03
CA VAL A 44 6.35 2.48 -9.57
C VAL A 44 5.00 2.00 -9.06
N ALA A 45 3.89 2.45 -9.66
CA ALA A 45 2.55 2.06 -9.27
C ALA A 45 2.33 0.53 -9.42
N SER A 46 2.74 -0.03 -10.55
CA SER A 46 2.65 -1.46 -10.82
C SER A 46 3.48 -2.27 -9.82
N ARG A 47 4.74 -1.87 -9.56
CA ARG A 47 5.63 -2.54 -8.60
C ARG A 47 5.11 -2.44 -7.16
N ALA A 48 4.48 -1.33 -6.79
CA ALA A 48 3.84 -1.15 -5.50
C ALA A 48 2.48 -1.86 -5.36
N GLY A 49 2.03 -2.58 -6.40
CA GLY A 49 0.80 -3.37 -6.37
C GLY A 49 -0.48 -2.53 -6.51
N PHE A 50 -0.37 -1.33 -7.08
CA PHE A 50 -1.52 -0.56 -7.58
C PHE A 50 -1.85 -0.99 -9.01
N ALA A 51 -3.14 -0.97 -9.36
CA ALA A 51 -3.60 -1.39 -10.68
C ALA A 51 -3.16 -0.40 -11.78
N ASP A 52 -3.06 0.89 -11.46
CA ASP A 52 -2.69 1.94 -12.42
C ASP A 52 -2.09 3.19 -11.75
N GLN A 53 -1.63 4.12 -12.60
CA GLN A 53 -1.07 5.41 -12.19
C GLN A 53 -2.12 6.31 -11.50
N VAL A 54 -3.41 6.11 -11.75
CA VAL A 54 -4.47 6.97 -11.20
C VAL A 54 -4.73 6.60 -9.74
N THR A 55 -4.70 5.31 -9.43
CA THR A 55 -4.95 4.76 -8.09
C THR A 55 -3.86 5.18 -7.09
N TRP A 56 -2.58 5.27 -7.48
CA TRP A 56 -1.54 5.74 -6.54
C TRP A 56 -1.66 7.24 -6.25
N ARG A 57 -2.08 8.07 -7.22
CA ARG A 57 -2.20 9.52 -7.00
C ARG A 57 -3.17 9.80 -5.86
N VAL A 58 -4.33 9.14 -5.90
CA VAL A 58 -5.34 9.23 -4.83
C VAL A 58 -4.78 8.72 -3.49
N ALA A 59 -3.98 7.66 -3.48
CA ALA A 59 -3.38 7.11 -2.27
C ALA A 59 -2.22 7.94 -1.68
N CYS A 60 -1.69 8.92 -2.41
CA CYS A 60 -0.68 9.86 -1.91
C CYS A 60 -1.27 11.20 -1.45
N ASP A 61 -2.52 11.50 -1.83
CA ASP A 61 -3.25 12.71 -1.45
C ASP A 61 -4.04 12.55 -0.12
N ASP A 62 -4.15 11.31 0.42
CA ASP A 62 -4.70 10.93 1.75
C ASP A 62 -3.57 10.61 2.76
#